data_AF-A0A821YDT7-F1
#
_entry.id   AF-A0A821YDT7-F1
#
_cell.length_a   1.000
_cell.length_b   1.000
_cell.length_c   1.000
_cell.angle_alpha   90.00
_cell.angle_beta   90.00
_cell.angle_gamma   90.00
#
_symmetry.space_group_name_H-M   'P 1'
#
loop_
_entity.id
_entity.type
_entity.pdbx_description
1 polymer ?
#
loop_
_entity_poly.entity_id
_entity_poly.type
_entity_poly.pdbx_seq_one_letter_code
_entity_poly.pdbx_strand_id
1 'polypeptide(L)'
;AEAEIRQRAELIQQIRVLESVPIDRYKQVDLTSVAGHGVHDEMSIAELRERLEIVKLEREKERESRRDLIVKEKQTKEQMITHTVQNIVKYRNELTTQTAIKKQRQSSAPSNFTAKPEIEQLKQTIESKKAQRVSRQQQIRETLSTLSVASVSSTSRNTTFKPTTEWNRFDQLEKSYDKAQKRIAPSLIA
;
A
#
# COMPACT_ATOMS: atom_id res chain seq x y z
N ALA A 1 -25.11 101.62 5.05
CA ALA A 1 -24.28 100.87 6.03
C ALA A 1 -24.83 99.45 6.27
N GLU A 2 -26.05 99.28 6.77
CA GLU A 2 -26.58 97.95 7.12
C GLU A 2 -26.79 96.99 5.94
N ALA A 3 -27.22 97.49 4.78
CA ALA A 3 -27.43 96.67 3.58
C ALA A 3 -26.11 96.05 3.07
N GLU A 4 -25.01 96.82 3.09
CA GLU A 4 -23.68 96.34 2.72
C GLU A 4 -23.17 95.27 3.70
N ILE A 5 -23.46 95.43 5.00
CA ILE A 5 -23.10 94.43 6.03
C ILE A 5 -23.83 93.11 5.79
N ARG A 6 -25.12 93.16 5.41
CA ARG A 6 -25.89 91.95 5.08
C ARG A 6 -25.35 91.24 3.84
N GLN A 7 -25.04 92.00 2.78
CA GLN A 7 -24.44 91.43 1.56
C GLN A 7 -23.09 90.77 1.85
N ARG A 8 -22.25 91.37 2.70
CA ARG A 8 -20.98 90.78 3.11
C ARG A 8 -21.17 89.52 3.96
N ALA A 9 -22.15 89.51 4.86
CA ALA A 9 -22.45 88.34 5.68
C ALA A 9 -22.97 87.16 4.84
N GLU A 10 -23.82 87.43 3.85
CA GLU A 10 -24.33 86.43 2.91
C GLU A 10 -23.18 85.86 2.04
N LEU A 11 -22.29 86.71 1.54
CA LEU A 11 -21.11 86.29 0.79
C LEU A 11 -20.20 85.38 1.64
N ILE A 12 -19.98 85.73 2.91
CA ILE A 12 -19.20 84.91 3.85
C ILE A 12 -19.87 83.56 4.10
N GLN A 13 -21.20 83.52 4.23
CA GLN A 13 -21.93 82.26 4.37
C GLN A 13 -21.79 81.38 3.14
N GLN A 14 -21.90 81.95 1.93
CA GLN A 14 -21.71 81.22 0.68
C GLN A 14 -20.29 80.65 0.58
N ILE A 15 -19.25 81.43 0.91
CA ILE A 15 -17.86 80.96 0.93
C ILE A 15 -17.69 79.81 1.93
N ARG A 16 -18.20 79.95 3.16
CA ARG A 16 -18.10 78.89 4.17
C ARG A 16 -18.81 77.60 3.77
N VAL A 17 -19.95 77.70 3.09
CA VAL A 17 -20.65 76.54 2.53
C VAL A 17 -19.77 75.84 1.50
N LEU A 18 -19.16 76.59 0.58
CA LEU A 18 -18.24 76.03 -0.44
C LEU A 18 -16.98 75.42 0.18
N GLU A 19 -16.39 76.06 1.18
CA GLU A 19 -15.21 75.56 1.91
C GLU A 19 -15.52 74.31 2.76
N SER A 20 -16.76 74.17 3.22
CA SER A 20 -17.20 73.01 4.00
C SER A 20 -17.38 71.74 3.17
N VAL A 21 -17.45 71.87 1.83
CA VAL A 21 -17.55 70.72 0.94
C VAL A 21 -16.24 69.92 1.00
N PRO A 22 -16.26 68.65 1.44
CA PRO A 22 -15.07 67.82 1.44
C PRO A 22 -14.58 67.62 0.01
N ILE A 23 -13.32 67.95 -0.25
CA ILE A 23 -12.65 67.63 -1.52
C ILE A 23 -12.24 66.16 -1.45
N ASP A 24 -12.75 65.35 -2.38
CA ASP A 24 -12.29 63.97 -2.55
C ASP A 24 -10.83 63.97 -3.03
N ARG A 25 -9.91 63.57 -2.14
CA ARG A 25 -8.46 63.56 -2.41
C ARG A 25 -7.98 62.28 -3.09
N TYR A 26 -8.87 61.34 -3.36
CA TYR A 26 -8.50 60.03 -3.90
C TYR A 26 -8.73 60.00 -5.41
N LYS A 27 -7.66 59.72 -6.15
CA LYS A 27 -7.76 59.39 -7.57
C LYS A 27 -8.30 57.96 -7.68
N GLN A 28 -9.45 57.79 -8.33
CA GLN A 28 -9.96 56.46 -8.65
C GLN A 28 -8.94 55.77 -9.56
N VAL A 29 -8.45 54.60 -9.13
CA VAL A 29 -7.50 53.80 -9.91
C VAL A 29 -8.30 52.96 -10.90
N ASP A 30 -8.06 53.18 -12.19
CA ASP A 30 -8.58 52.34 -13.25
C ASP A 30 -7.64 51.14 -13.45
N LEU A 31 -8.12 49.94 -13.14
CA LEU A 31 -7.37 48.70 -13.29
C LEU A 31 -7.35 48.16 -14.72
N THR A 32 -8.17 48.74 -15.61
CA THR A 32 -8.23 48.40 -17.03
C THR A 32 -7.28 49.25 -17.87
N SER A 33 -6.78 50.35 -17.30
CA SER A 33 -5.75 51.16 -17.93
C SER A 33 -4.38 50.53 -17.78
N VAL A 34 -3.55 50.71 -18.80
CA VAL A 34 -2.16 50.31 -18.83
C VAL A 34 -1.31 51.39 -18.15
N ALA A 35 -0.25 51.00 -17.45
CA ALA A 35 0.54 51.92 -16.62
C ALA A 35 1.37 52.95 -17.42
N GLY A 36 1.66 52.69 -18.69
CA GLY A 36 2.32 53.63 -19.60
C GLY A 36 3.81 53.81 -19.32
N HIS A 37 4.50 52.75 -18.86
CA HIS A 37 5.93 52.77 -18.53
C HIS A 37 6.86 52.62 -19.75
N GLY A 38 6.30 52.49 -20.96
CA GLY A 38 7.04 52.36 -22.22
C GLY A 38 7.57 50.96 -22.53
N VAL A 39 7.09 49.94 -21.82
CA VAL A 39 7.37 48.53 -22.15
C VAL A 39 6.47 48.09 -23.31
N HIS A 40 6.99 47.25 -24.20
CA HIS A 40 6.28 46.85 -25.43
C HIS A 40 5.01 46.03 -25.16
N ASP A 41 5.00 45.23 -24.08
CA ASP A 41 3.93 44.29 -23.74
C ASP A 41 3.27 44.64 -22.39
N GLU A 42 3.02 45.92 -22.14
CA GLU A 42 2.31 46.31 -20.94
C GLU A 42 0.85 45.85 -21.00
N MET A 43 0.40 45.26 -19.89
CA MET A 43 -0.97 44.82 -19.71
C MET A 43 -1.56 45.52 -18.50
N SER A 44 -2.87 45.71 -18.56
CA SER A 44 -3.63 46.19 -17.41
C SER A 44 -3.60 45.19 -16.26
N ILE A 45 -3.83 45.66 -15.03
CA ILE A 45 -3.88 44.80 -13.84
C ILE A 45 -5.02 43.78 -13.96
N ALA A 46 -6.14 44.19 -14.57
CA ALA A 46 -7.27 43.29 -14.84
C ALA A 46 -6.87 42.13 -15.77
N GLU A 47 -6.20 42.42 -16.89
CA GLU A 47 -5.72 41.39 -17.83
C GLU A 47 -4.71 40.43 -17.19
N LEU A 48 -3.78 40.94 -16.39
CA LEU A 48 -2.80 40.11 -15.69
C LEU A 48 -3.46 39.12 -14.73
N ARG A 49 -4.54 39.54 -14.05
CA ARG A 49 -5.32 38.66 -13.18
C ARG A 49 -6.01 37.57 -13.98
N GLU A 50 -6.66 37.93 -15.09
CA GLU A 50 -7.31 36.96 -15.97
C GLU A 50 -6.32 35.92 -16.50
N ARG A 51 -5.17 36.36 -17.03
CA ARG A 51 -4.12 35.44 -17.51
C ARG A 51 -3.62 34.52 -16.40
N LEU A 52 -3.45 35.05 -15.19
CA LEU A 52 -3.02 34.27 -14.04
C LEU A 52 -4.08 33.22 -13.65
N GLU A 53 -5.36 33.57 -13.72
CA GLU A 53 -6.47 32.63 -13.51
C GLU A 53 -6.49 31.53 -14.57
N ILE A 54 -6.31 31.87 -15.85
CA ILE A 54 -6.19 30.90 -16.95
C ILE A 54 -5.05 29.91 -16.66
N VAL A 55 -3.86 30.41 -16.33
CA VAL A 55 -2.70 29.56 -16.03
C VAL A 55 -2.94 28.66 -14.82
N LYS A 56 -3.63 29.16 -13.78
CA LYS A 56 -4.02 28.33 -12.63
C LYS A 56 -4.96 27.21 -13.03
N LEU A 57 -5.98 27.51 -13.84
CA LEU A 57 -6.94 26.53 -14.33
C LEU A 57 -6.25 25.45 -15.20
N GLU A 58 -5.34 25.86 -16.08
CA GLU A 58 -4.57 24.92 -16.91
C GLU A 58 -3.70 23.99 -16.07
N ARG A 59 -2.99 24.52 -15.07
CA ARG A 59 -2.18 23.71 -14.13
C ARG A 59 -3.05 22.71 -13.37
N GLU A 60 -4.21 23.14 -12.91
CA GLU A 60 -5.13 22.28 -12.16
C GLU A 60 -5.68 21.15 -13.05
N LYS A 61 -6.07 21.49 -14.29
CA LYS A 61 -6.49 20.51 -15.30
C LYS A 61 -5.40 19.51 -15.64
N GLU A 62 -4.15 19.95 -15.79
CA GLU A 62 -3.02 19.05 -16.05
C GLU A 62 -2.76 18.13 -14.85
N ARG A 63 -2.85 18.66 -13.63
CA ARG A 63 -2.72 17.89 -12.38
C ARG A 63 -3.82 16.84 -12.25
N GLU A 64 -5.05 17.18 -12.61
CA GLU A 64 -6.19 16.25 -12.61
C GLU A 64 -6.03 15.16 -13.67
N SER A 65 -5.68 15.53 -14.91
CA SER A 65 -5.39 14.59 -15.98
C SER A 65 -4.29 13.58 -15.60
N ARG A 66 -3.19 14.05 -14.97
CA ARG A 66 -2.15 13.16 -14.45
C ARG A 66 -2.67 12.20 -13.38
N ARG A 67 -3.51 12.68 -12.44
CA ARG A 67 -4.13 11.81 -11.43
C ARG A 67 -5.00 10.75 -12.09
N ASP A 68 -5.84 11.13 -13.05
CA ASP A 68 -6.74 10.21 -13.74
C ASP A 68 -5.98 9.12 -14.49
N LEU A 69 -4.87 9.47 -15.15
CA LEU A 69 -3.99 8.50 -15.80
C LEU A 69 -3.44 7.48 -14.79
N ILE A 70 -2.92 7.94 -13.66
CA ILE A 70 -2.39 7.06 -12.60
C ILE A 70 -3.48 6.14 -12.05
N VAL A 71 -4.68 6.66 -11.80
CA VAL A 71 -5.80 5.88 -11.29
C VAL A 71 -6.23 4.81 -12.30
N LYS A 72 -6.35 5.17 -13.58
CA LYS A 72 -6.67 4.21 -14.65
C LYS A 72 -5.61 3.12 -14.75
N GLU A 73 -4.32 3.47 -14.75
CA GLU A 73 -3.23 2.48 -14.77
C GLU A 73 -3.25 1.57 -13.54
N LYS A 74 -3.55 2.11 -12.36
CA LYS A 74 -3.68 1.31 -11.15
C LYS A 74 -4.84 0.32 -11.28
N GLN A 75 -6.00 0.79 -11.75
CA GLN A 75 -7.18 -0.05 -11.95
C GLN A 75 -6.93 -1.16 -12.97
N THR A 76 -6.26 -0.86 -14.10
CA THR A 76 -5.94 -1.90 -15.10
C THR A 76 -4.96 -2.94 -14.54
N LYS A 77 -3.93 -2.52 -13.81
CA LYS A 77 -2.99 -3.43 -13.13
C LYS A 77 -3.70 -4.30 -12.10
N GLU A 78 -4.62 -3.73 -11.32
CA GLU A 78 -5.42 -4.44 -10.33
C GLU A 78 -6.38 -5.45 -10.98
N GLN A 79 -7.02 -5.09 -12.09
CA GLN A 79 -7.82 -6.01 -12.90
C GLN A 79 -6.99 -7.19 -13.44
N MET A 80 -5.77 -6.92 -13.90
CA MET A 80 -4.86 -7.98 -14.36
C MET A 80 -4.45 -8.93 -13.22
N ILE A 81 -4.14 -8.39 -12.03
CA ILE A 81 -3.79 -9.21 -10.87
C ILE A 81 -4.98 -10.05 -10.41
N THR A 82 -6.16 -9.43 -10.29
CA THR A 82 -7.38 -10.17 -9.88
C THR A 82 -7.72 -11.28 -10.88
N HIS A 83 -7.60 -11.02 -12.18
CA HIS A 83 -7.79 -12.05 -13.22
C HIS A 83 -6.78 -13.20 -13.10
N THR A 84 -5.48 -12.90 -12.89
CA THR A 84 -4.48 -13.97 -12.75
C THR A 84 -4.72 -14.81 -11.50
N VAL A 85 -5.09 -14.18 -10.38
CA VAL A 85 -5.47 -14.89 -9.15
C VAL A 85 -6.69 -15.79 -9.38
N GLN A 86 -7.73 -15.29 -10.06
CA GLN A 86 -8.90 -16.10 -10.41
C GLN A 86 -8.52 -17.32 -11.24
N ASN A 87 -7.62 -17.17 -12.21
CA ASN A 87 -7.15 -18.29 -13.04
C ASN A 87 -6.36 -19.32 -12.23
N ILE A 88 -5.52 -18.89 -11.30
CA ILE A 88 -4.80 -19.79 -10.38
C ILE A 88 -5.79 -20.56 -9.51
N VAL A 89 -6.81 -19.89 -8.98
CA VAL A 89 -7.85 -20.54 -8.16
C VAL A 89 -8.64 -21.56 -8.98
N LYS A 90 -9.06 -21.21 -10.21
CA LYS A 90 -9.72 -22.15 -11.13
C LYS A 90 -8.88 -23.40 -11.38
N TYR A 91 -7.61 -23.23 -11.73
CA TYR A 91 -6.70 -24.34 -11.99
C TYR A 91 -6.49 -25.23 -10.73
N ARG A 92 -6.34 -24.63 -9.55
CA ARG A 92 -6.21 -25.39 -8.29
C ARG A 92 -7.49 -26.17 -7.96
N ASN A 93 -8.64 -25.59 -8.22
CA ASN A 93 -9.93 -26.25 -8.01
C ASN A 93 -10.08 -27.44 -8.97
N GLU A 94 -9.77 -27.25 -10.26
CA GLU A 94 -9.77 -28.33 -11.26
C GLU A 94 -8.80 -29.45 -10.90
N LEU A 95 -7.59 -29.14 -10.43
CA LEU A 95 -6.65 -30.16 -9.97
C LEU A 95 -7.20 -30.93 -8.76
N THR A 96 -7.85 -30.24 -7.83
CA THR A 96 -8.47 -30.85 -6.64
C THR A 96 -9.64 -31.74 -7.01
N THR A 97 -10.49 -31.33 -7.94
CA THR A 97 -11.61 -32.17 -8.41
C THR A 97 -11.09 -33.40 -9.16
N GLN A 98 -10.09 -33.24 -10.03
CA GLN A 98 -9.50 -34.36 -10.77
C GLN A 98 -8.83 -35.39 -9.84
N THR A 99 -8.10 -34.92 -8.83
CA THR A 99 -7.48 -35.82 -7.83
C THR A 99 -8.52 -36.52 -6.97
N ALA A 100 -9.59 -35.83 -6.56
CA ALA A 100 -10.72 -36.44 -5.86
C ALA A 100 -11.41 -37.52 -6.71
N ILE A 101 -11.66 -37.26 -8.00
CA ILE A 101 -12.23 -38.23 -8.95
C ILE A 101 -11.31 -39.44 -9.10
N LYS A 102 -10.00 -39.23 -9.26
CA LYS A 102 -9.02 -40.33 -9.36
C LYS A 102 -9.00 -41.19 -8.11
N LYS A 103 -9.04 -40.58 -6.92
CA LYS A 103 -9.10 -41.30 -5.64
C LYS A 103 -10.39 -42.10 -5.51
N GLN A 104 -11.53 -41.51 -5.87
CA GLN A 104 -12.82 -42.20 -5.86
C GLN A 104 -12.80 -43.42 -6.79
N ARG A 105 -12.29 -43.27 -8.02
CA ARG A 105 -12.12 -44.38 -8.98
C ARG A 105 -11.20 -45.47 -8.47
N GLN A 106 -10.13 -45.13 -7.76
CA GLN A 106 -9.23 -46.10 -7.14
C GLN A 106 -9.87 -46.84 -5.96
N SER A 107 -10.70 -46.16 -5.16
CA SER A 107 -11.43 -46.79 -4.06
C SER A 107 -12.63 -47.64 -4.53
N SER A 108 -13.22 -47.32 -5.68
CA SER A 108 -14.35 -48.06 -6.25
C SER A 108 -13.92 -49.14 -7.24
N ALA A 109 -12.64 -49.20 -7.62
CA ALA A 109 -12.12 -50.31 -8.40
C ALA A 109 -12.23 -51.58 -7.55
N PRO A 110 -12.89 -52.66 -8.03
CA PRO A 110 -12.90 -53.90 -7.30
C PRO A 110 -11.45 -54.32 -7.06
N SER A 111 -11.09 -54.46 -5.79
CA SER A 111 -9.84 -55.06 -5.36
C SER A 111 -9.83 -56.51 -5.88
N ASN A 112 -9.45 -56.70 -7.14
CA ASN A 112 -9.10 -57.99 -7.71
C ASN A 112 -7.76 -58.52 -7.14
N PHE A 113 -7.29 -57.92 -6.05
CA PHE A 113 -6.28 -58.51 -5.20
C PHE A 113 -6.95 -59.57 -4.33
N THR A 114 -7.23 -60.71 -4.97
CA THR A 114 -7.50 -61.94 -4.23
C THR A 114 -6.35 -62.15 -3.24
N ALA A 115 -6.69 -62.39 -1.98
CA ALA A 115 -5.74 -62.63 -0.91
C ALA A 115 -4.83 -63.80 -1.29
N LYS A 116 -3.70 -63.52 -1.92
CA LYS A 116 -2.70 -64.54 -2.20
C LYS A 116 -2.07 -64.92 -0.86
N PRO A 117 -2.05 -66.21 -0.48
CA PRO A 117 -1.55 -66.66 0.83
C PRO A 117 -0.09 -66.26 1.06
N GLU A 118 0.69 -66.11 -0.01
CA GLU A 118 2.07 -65.61 0.00
C GLU A 118 2.21 -64.22 0.63
N ILE A 119 1.20 -63.36 0.48
CA ILE A 119 1.23 -61.98 0.99
C ILE A 119 0.97 -61.93 2.48
N GLU A 120 0.14 -62.85 2.97
CA GLU A 120 -0.10 -63.05 4.40
C GLU A 120 1.15 -63.61 5.10
N GLN A 121 1.83 -64.58 4.46
CA GLN A 121 3.11 -65.09 4.91
C GLN A 121 4.19 -63.98 4.93
N LEU A 122 4.24 -63.13 3.90
CA LEU A 122 5.14 -61.97 3.88
C LEU A 122 4.83 -60.95 4.97
N LYS A 123 3.55 -60.70 5.28
CA LYS A 123 3.17 -59.84 6.41
C LYS A 123 3.64 -60.41 7.74
N GLN A 124 3.38 -61.70 7.99
CA GLN A 124 3.81 -62.37 9.22
C GLN A 124 5.35 -62.40 9.36
N THR A 125 6.09 -62.61 8.28
CA THR A 125 7.57 -62.58 8.31
C THR A 125 8.14 -61.18 8.54
N ILE A 126 7.48 -60.13 8.03
CA ILE A 126 7.88 -58.73 8.32
C ILE A 126 7.61 -58.41 9.79
N GLU A 127 6.47 -58.83 10.32
CA GLU A 127 6.07 -58.58 11.71
C GLU A 127 6.98 -59.32 12.70
N SER A 128 7.32 -60.58 12.43
CA SER A 128 8.29 -61.32 13.23
C SER A 128 9.70 -60.71 13.17
N LYS A 129 10.15 -60.26 11.98
CA LYS A 129 11.44 -59.53 11.85
C LYS A 129 11.43 -58.19 12.59
N LYS A 130 10.30 -57.47 12.63
CA LYS A 130 10.16 -56.23 13.41
C LYS A 130 10.24 -56.52 14.91
N ALA A 131 9.51 -57.51 15.40
CA ALA A 131 9.56 -57.94 16.81
C ALA A 131 10.98 -58.37 17.22
N GLN A 132 11.69 -59.09 16.35
CA GLN A 132 13.08 -59.48 16.58
C GLN A 132 14.02 -58.27 16.64
N ARG A 133 13.84 -57.27 15.77
CA ARG A 133 14.63 -56.02 15.80
C ARG A 133 14.40 -55.23 17.08
N VAL A 134 13.15 -55.12 17.54
CA VAL A 134 12.80 -54.44 18.79
C VAL A 134 13.41 -55.17 19.99
N SER A 135 13.27 -56.49 20.06
CA SER A 135 13.84 -57.30 21.14
C SER A 135 15.37 -57.20 21.17
N ARG A 136 16.02 -57.24 20.00
CA ARG A 136 17.47 -57.04 19.89
C ARG A 136 17.90 -55.65 20.34
N GLN A 137 17.14 -54.60 20.01
CA GLN A 137 17.41 -53.24 20.48
C GLN A 137 17.26 -53.11 21.99
N GLN A 138 16.27 -53.78 22.59
CA GLN A 138 16.08 -53.83 24.03
C GLN A 138 17.26 -54.55 24.72
N GLN A 139 17.67 -55.72 24.22
CA GLN A 139 18.84 -56.44 24.73
C GLN A 139 20.12 -55.62 24.60
N ILE A 140 20.34 -54.91 23.48
CA ILE A 140 21.48 -54.01 23.33
C ILE A 140 21.41 -52.85 24.33
N ARG A 141 20.22 -52.31 24.60
CA ARG A 141 20.03 -51.24 25.59
C ARG A 141 20.30 -51.73 27.01
N GLU A 142 19.90 -52.95 27.34
CA GLU A 142 20.14 -53.60 28.64
C GLU A 142 21.61 -53.95 28.84
N THR A 143 22.31 -54.46 27.81
CA THR A 143 23.75 -54.73 27.88
C THR A 143 24.55 -53.43 27.96
N LEU A 144 24.18 -52.39 27.22
CA LEU A 144 24.80 -51.06 27.34
C LEU A 144 24.52 -50.41 28.70
N SER A 145 23.35 -50.66 29.29
CA SER A 145 23.00 -50.19 30.63
C SER A 145 23.80 -50.89 31.74
N THR A 146 24.13 -52.17 31.56
CA THR A 146 24.93 -52.95 32.53
C THR A 146 26.44 -52.74 32.35
N LEU A 147 26.88 -52.39 31.13
CA LEU A 147 28.25 -52.02 30.79
C LEU A 147 28.55 -50.53 31.03
N SER A 148 27.88 -49.89 32.00
CA SER A 148 28.12 -48.50 32.40
C SER A 148 29.55 -48.31 32.97
N VAL A 149 30.53 -48.26 32.08
CA VAL A 149 31.73 -47.44 32.22
C VAL A 149 31.43 -46.17 31.42
N ALA A 150 31.57 -45.03 32.10
CA ALA A 150 31.38 -43.71 31.54
C ALA A 150 32.15 -43.53 30.21
N SER A 151 31.64 -42.62 29.37
CA SER A 151 32.18 -42.13 28.10
C SER A 151 31.79 -42.92 26.84
N VAL A 152 30.82 -42.38 26.09
CA VAL A 152 31.07 -41.73 24.79
C VAL A 152 29.91 -40.76 24.57
N SER A 153 30.22 -39.47 24.71
CA SER A 153 29.41 -38.37 24.24
C SER A 153 28.94 -38.62 22.81
N SER A 154 27.63 -38.71 22.64
CA SER A 154 26.95 -38.74 21.36
C SER A 154 27.29 -37.49 20.56
N THR A 155 28.19 -37.62 19.59
CA THR A 155 28.37 -36.61 18.53
C THR A 155 27.07 -36.54 17.72
N SER A 156 26.18 -35.63 18.11
CA SER A 156 25.05 -35.19 17.32
C SER A 156 25.56 -34.67 15.98
N ARG A 157 25.35 -35.44 14.91
CA ARG A 157 25.44 -34.91 13.54
C ARG A 157 24.25 -33.96 13.35
N ASN A 158 24.47 -32.68 13.60
CA ASN A 158 23.57 -31.61 13.23
C ASN A 158 23.51 -31.51 11.69
N THR A 159 22.66 -32.32 11.06
CA THR A 159 22.23 -32.08 9.68
C THR A 159 20.97 -31.23 9.71
N THR A 160 21.10 -29.96 10.11
CA THR A 160 20.05 -28.99 9.81
C THR A 160 20.21 -28.57 8.36
N PHE A 161 19.59 -29.34 7.45
CA PHE A 161 19.08 -28.75 6.22
C PHE A 161 18.10 -27.67 6.66
N LYS A 162 18.52 -26.40 6.63
CA LYS A 162 17.63 -25.27 6.94
C LYS A 162 16.78 -25.04 5.69
N PRO A 163 15.47 -25.39 5.68
CA PRO A 163 14.63 -25.04 4.56
C PRO A 163 14.55 -23.51 4.52
N THR A 164 14.84 -23.00 3.33
CA THR A 164 14.75 -21.64 2.84
C THR A 164 13.85 -20.73 3.68
N THR A 165 14.51 -19.83 4.42
CA THR A 165 13.93 -18.81 5.29
C THR A 165 13.37 -17.63 4.51
N GLU A 166 12.58 -17.86 3.47
CA GLU A 166 11.87 -16.77 2.79
C GLU A 166 10.71 -16.27 3.64
N TRP A 167 9.97 -17.18 4.30
CA TRP A 167 8.89 -16.83 5.23
C TRP A 167 9.41 -16.06 6.46
N ASN A 168 10.53 -16.50 7.03
CA ASN A 168 11.14 -15.80 8.17
C ASN A 168 11.76 -14.45 7.76
N ARG A 169 12.19 -14.30 6.50
CA ARG A 169 12.66 -13.02 5.94
C ARG A 169 11.50 -12.06 5.69
N PHE A 170 10.37 -12.55 5.21
CA PHE A 170 9.17 -11.75 4.99
C PHE A 170 8.61 -11.22 6.32
N ASP A 171 8.49 -12.07 7.33
CA ASP A 171 8.04 -11.69 8.68
C ASP A 171 8.99 -10.66 9.34
N GLN A 172 10.30 -10.77 9.10
CA GLN A 172 11.27 -9.75 9.53
C GLN A 172 11.10 -8.41 8.79
N LEU A 173 10.83 -8.45 7.48
CA LEU A 173 10.61 -7.25 6.68
C LEU A 173 9.33 -6.53 7.10
N GLU A 174 8.24 -7.25 7.34
CA GLU A 174 6.97 -6.71 7.83
C GLU A 174 7.14 -6.02 9.19
N LYS A 175 7.82 -6.68 10.14
CA LYS A 175 8.17 -6.09 11.45
C LYS A 175 9.04 -4.83 11.31
N SER A 176 9.95 -4.79 10.35
CA SER A 176 10.80 -3.62 10.09
C SER A 176 10.02 -2.44 9.46
N TYR A 177 9.05 -2.74 8.60
CA TYR A 177 8.18 -1.76 7.96
C TYR A 177 7.25 -1.10 8.97
N ASP A 178 6.61 -1.89 9.83
CA ASP A 178 5.77 -1.39 10.92
C ASP A 178 6.54 -0.50 11.89
N LYS A 179 7.78 -0.87 12.19
CA LYS A 179 8.67 -0.08 13.05
C LYS A 179 9.10 1.23 12.39
N ALA A 180 9.27 1.26 11.07
CA ALA A 180 9.55 2.48 10.32
C ALA A 180 8.32 3.41 10.26
N GLN A 181 7.13 2.87 9.99
CA GLN A 181 5.89 3.66 10.00
C GLN A 181 5.60 4.28 11.37
N LYS A 182 5.80 3.52 12.46
CA LYS A 182 5.64 4.04 13.84
C LYS A 182 6.66 5.12 14.20
N ARG A 183 7.81 5.20 13.53
CA ARG A 183 8.81 6.27 13.71
C ARG A 183 8.48 7.52 12.89
N ILE A 184 7.81 7.37 11.75
CA ILE A 184 7.38 8.46 10.88
C ILE A 184 6.09 9.12 11.40
N ALA A 185 5.21 8.36 12.07
CA ALA A 185 3.95 8.88 12.62
C ALA A 185 4.10 10.00 13.66
N PRO A 186 5.04 9.98 14.63
CA PRO A 186 5.21 11.08 15.58
C PRO A 186 5.92 12.31 15.02
N SER A 187 6.43 12.30 13.78
CA SER A 187 7.05 13.48 13.15
C SER A 187 6.12 14.26 12.21
N LEU A 188 4.83 13.91 12.14
CA LEU A 188 3.82 14.65 11.35
C LEU A 188 2.85 15.48 12.21
N ILE A 189 3.10 15.58 13.51
CA ILE A 189 2.35 16.45 14.44
C ILE A 189 3.37 17.31 15.19
N ALA A 190 3.89 18.32 14.51
CA ALA A 190 4.52 19.52 15.08
C ALA A 190 4.37 20.65 14.06
#